data_AF-A0A2G6HHZ2-F1
#
_entry.id   AF-A0A2G6HHZ2-F1
#
_cell.length_a   1.000
_cell.length_b   1.000
_cell.length_c   1.000
_cell.angle_alpha   90.00
_cell.angle_beta   90.00
_cell.angle_gamma   90.00
#
_symmetry.space_group_name_H-M   'P 1'
#
loop_
_entity.id
_entity.type
_entity.pdbx_description
1 polymer ?
#
loop_
_entity_poly.entity_id
_entity_poly.type
_entity_poly.pdbx_seq_one_letter_code
_entity_poly.pdbx_strand_id
1 'polypeptide(L)' 'MTITVSLAAAQANLTQLVDQVAATHQRVEVTRDGVPASRGLHLYLDVFQHG' A
#
# COMPACT_ATOMS: atom_id res chain seq x y z
N MET A 1 3.35 6.15 10.19
CA MET A 1 1.92 5.83 10.38
C MET A 1 1.52 4.81 9.32
N THR A 2 0.68 3.84 9.66
CA THR A 2 0.20 2.81 8.72
C THR A 2 -1.27 3.08 8.40
N ILE A 3 -1.62 3.06 7.12
CA ILE A 3 -3.01 3.17 6.65
C ILE A 3 -3.45 1.83 6.08
N THR A 4 -4.60 1.35 6.53
CA THR A 4 -5.16 0.06 6.08
C THR A 4 -6.24 0.33 5.04
N VAL A 5 -6.14 -0.33 3.88
CA VAL A 5 -7.09 -0.22 2.78
C VAL A 5 -7.56 -1.60 2.32
N SER A 6 -8.74 -1.69 1.73
CA SER A 6 -9.19 -2.93 1.09
C SER A 6 -8.50 -3.13 -0.25
N LEU A 7 -8.38 -4.38 -0.69
CA LEU A 7 -7.79 -4.73 -1.97
C LEU A 7 -8.52 -4.08 -3.16
N ALA A 8 -9.85 -3.95 -3.08
CA ALA A 8 -10.63 -3.28 -4.11
C ALA A 8 -10.30 -1.78 -4.17
N ALA A 9 -10.20 -1.12 -3.01
CA ALA A 9 -9.80 0.28 -2.93
C ALA A 9 -8.36 0.51 -3.42
N ALA A 10 -7.45 -0.41 -3.09
CA ALA A 10 -6.07 -0.36 -3.55
C ALA A 10 -5.97 -0.52 -5.08
N GLN A 11 -6.73 -1.42 -5.68
CA GLN A 11 -6.76 -1.58 -7.15
C GLN A 11 -7.33 -0.35 -7.85
N ALA A 12 -8.42 0.21 -7.32
CA ALA A 12 -9.05 1.39 -7.90
C ALA A 12 -8.19 2.66 -7.79
N ASN A 13 -7.33 2.77 -6.77
CA ASN A 13 -6.58 3.98 -6.44
C ASN A 13 -5.07 3.75 -6.36
N LEU A 14 -4.53 2.77 -7.08
CA LEU A 14 -3.14 2.33 -6.95
C LEU A 14 -2.14 3.49 -7.15
N THR A 15 -2.33 4.28 -8.20
CA THR A 15 -1.46 5.42 -8.51
C THR A 15 -1.44 6.46 -7.39
N GLN A 16 -2.61 6.86 -6.89
CA GLN A 16 -2.68 7.81 -5.76
C GLN A 16 -2.05 7.27 -4.48
N LEU A 17 -2.19 5.97 -4.21
CA LEU A 17 -1.55 5.34 -3.06
C LEU A 17 -0.03 5.34 -3.21
N VAL A 18 0.49 5.08 -4.40
CA VAL A 18 1.93 5.15 -4.70
C VAL A 18 2.45 6.56 -4.50
N ASP A 19 1.80 7.57 -5.06
CA ASP A 19 2.18 8.98 -4.90
C ASP A 19 2.16 9.42 -3.43
N GLN A 20 1.12 9.01 -2.69
CA GLN A 20 1.01 9.33 -1.27
C GLN A 20 2.11 8.64 -0.44
N VAL A 21 2.40 7.37 -0.70
CA VAL A 21 3.48 6.63 -0.03
C VAL A 21 4.83 7.27 -0.33
N ALA A 22 5.08 7.65 -1.58
CA ALA A 22 6.30 8.33 -1.98
C ALA A 22 6.45 9.70 -1.29
N ALA A 23 5.37 10.48 -1.22
CA ALA A 23 5.41 11.81 -0.60
C ALA A 23 5.53 11.76 0.94
N THR A 24 4.91 10.76 1.57
CA THR A 24 4.73 10.74 3.03
C THR A 24 5.56 9.68 3.75
N HIS A 25 6.22 8.78 3.02
CA HIS A 25 6.94 7.62 3.54
C HIS A 25 6.08 6.77 4.49
N GLN A 26 4.76 6.75 4.26
CA GLN A 26 3.82 5.97 5.05
C GLN A 26 3.72 4.53 4.54
N ARG A 27 3.33 3.61 5.42
CA ARG A 27 3.05 2.23 5.03
C ARG A 27 1.57 2.06 4.70
N VAL A 28 1.29 1.36 3.61
CA VAL A 28 -0.06 0.95 3.25
C VAL A 28 -0.20 -0.54 3.51
N GLU A 29 -1.14 -0.93 4.36
CA GLU A 29 -1.54 -2.32 4.53
C GLU A 29 -2.76 -2.59 3.67
N VAL A 30 -2.64 -3.55 2.75
CA VAL A 30 -3.78 -3.99 1.93
C VAL A 30 -4.42 -5.21 2.59
N THR A 31 -5.74 -5.17 2.76
CA THR A 31 -6.54 -6.27 3.30
C THR A 31 -7.48 -6.83 2.24
N ARG A 32 -7.69 -8.14 2.24
CA ARG A 32 -8.73 -8.83 1.48
C ARG A 32 -9.68 -9.45 2.48
N ASP A 33 -10.96 -9.07 2.44
CA ASP A 33 -11.99 -9.57 3.36
C ASP A 33 -11.62 -9.40 4.85
N GLY A 34 -10.99 -8.26 5.19
CA GLY A 34 -10.55 -7.95 6.56
C GLY A 34 -9.29 -8.70 7.01
N VAL A 35 -8.70 -9.53 6.15
CA VAL A 35 -7.45 -10.24 6.41
C VAL A 35 -6.30 -9.54 5.67
N PRO A 36 -5.15 -9.29 6.32
CA PRO A 36 -3.97 -8.74 5.64
C PRO A 36 -3.60 -9.60 4.43
N ALA A 37 -3.58 -8.99 3.24
CA ALA A 37 -3.20 -9.65 1.99
C ALA A 37 -1.72 -10.06 1.97
N SER A 38 -0.93 -9.50 2.89
CA SER A 38 0.47 -9.82 3.15
C SER A 38 0.70 -11.23 3.72
N ARG A 39 -0.34 -11.94 4.21
CA ARG A 39 -0.27 -13.40 4.41
C ARG A 39 -0.26 -14.12 3.05
N GLY A 40 0.81 -13.96 2.29
CA GLY A 40 1.03 -14.59 0.99
C GLY A 40 1.77 -13.72 -0.05
N LEU A 41 1.73 -12.40 0.08
CA LEU A 41 2.43 -11.49 -0.82
C LEU A 41 2.87 -10.23 -0.06
N HIS A 42 4.11 -10.22 0.44
CA HIS A 42 4.73 -9.01 1.01
C HIS A 42 5.03 -8.02 -0.13
N LEU A 43 4.03 -7.26 -0.57
CA LEU A 43 4.22 -6.06 -1.38
C LEU A 43 4.65 -4.91 -0.45
N TYR A 44 5.92 -4.89 -0.08
CA TYR A 44 6.52 -3.66 0.47
C TYR A 44 6.78 -2.73 -0.71
N LEU A 45 5.91 -1.73 -0.90
CA LEU A 45 6.29 -0.54 -1.67
C LEU A 45 7.24 0.29 -0.80
N ASP A 46 8.51 -0.10 -0.78
CA ASP A 46 9.58 0.78 -0.37
C ASP A 46 9.99 1.56 -1.63
N VAL A 47 9.48 2.79 -1.75
CA VAL A 47 9.86 3.68 -2.85
C VAL A 47 11.29 4.15 -2.54
N PHE A 48 12.29 3.36 -2.94
CA PHE A 48 13.67 3.83 -2.98
C PHE A 48 13.74 4.96 -4.01
N GLN A 49 13.73 6.20 -3.53
CA GLN A 49 14.05 7.35 -4.36
C GLN A 49 15.51 7.24 -4.79
N HIS A 50 15.76 6.74 -6.01
CA HIS A 50 17.03 6.91 -6.69
C HIS A 50 16.86 8.11 -7.63
N GLY A 51 17.30 9.28 -7.16
CA GLY A 51 17.23 10.56 -7.88
C GLY A 51 17.56 11.72 -6.97
#